data_AF-A0A848D7L4-F1
#
_entry.id   AF-A0A848D7L4-F1
#
_cell.length_a   1.000
_cell.length_b   1.000
_cell.length_c   1.000
_cell.angle_alpha   90.00
_cell.angle_beta   90.00
_cell.angle_gamma   90.00
#
_symmetry.space_group_name_H-M   'P 1'
#
loop_
_entity.id
_entity.type
_entity.pdbx_description
1 polymer ?
#
loop_
_entity_poly.entity_id
_entity_poly.type
_entity_poly.pdbx_seq_one_letter_code
_entity_poly.pdbx_strand_id
1 'polypeptide(L)'
;MWYHKEEKNTVGILLEYGIAHGDELLTLKYGEHEEYVCKFLTSYESDNIADVENSGAAYNEFIVVAYSVVATVVPGEHFAQGDGGIEVAYLDMPSMVSDSRGRIIYPRALVGSGDGSAAG
;
A
#
# COMPACT_ATOMS: atom_id res chain seq x y z
N MET A 1 -10.43 -11.83 -4.72
CA MET A 1 -9.55 -12.81 -5.40
C MET A 1 -8.19 -12.15 -5.54
N TRP A 2 -7.09 -12.90 -5.52
CA TRP A 2 -5.73 -12.36 -5.71
C TRP A 2 -5.14 -12.99 -6.96
N TYR A 3 -4.47 -12.20 -7.79
CA TYR A 3 -3.78 -12.65 -9.00
C TYR A 3 -2.45 -13.32 -8.68
N HIS A 4 -1.77 -12.81 -7.64
CA HIS A 4 -0.50 -13.31 -7.13
C HIS A 4 -0.61 -13.62 -5.63
N LYS A 5 0.15 -14.63 -5.20
CA LYS A 5 0.18 -15.06 -3.78
C LYS A 5 0.73 -13.97 -2.85
N GLU A 6 1.59 -13.11 -3.38
CA GLU A 6 2.26 -12.01 -2.69
C GLU A 6 1.26 -10.93 -2.27
N GLU A 7 0.24 -10.65 -3.09
CA GLU A 7 -0.70 -9.55 -2.89
C GLU A 7 -1.43 -9.66 -1.56
N LYS A 8 -1.89 -10.87 -1.21
CA LYS A 8 -2.60 -11.12 0.04
C LYS A 8 -1.83 -10.64 1.29
N ASN A 9 -0.50 -10.76 1.27
CA ASN A 9 0.36 -10.43 2.41
C ASN A 9 1.08 -9.08 2.25
N THR A 10 0.73 -8.30 1.23
CA THR A 10 1.32 -7.00 0.92
C THR A 10 0.20 -5.97 0.71
N VAL A 11 -0.14 -5.65 -0.54
CA VAL A 11 -1.18 -4.68 -0.90
C VAL A 11 -2.56 -5.07 -0.35
N GLY A 12 -2.83 -6.36 -0.16
CA GLY A 12 -4.06 -6.84 0.43
C GLY A 12 -4.26 -6.45 1.89
N ILE A 13 -3.19 -6.32 2.66
CA ILE A 13 -3.24 -5.80 4.04
C ILE A 13 -3.70 -4.34 4.01
N LEU A 14 -3.12 -3.57 3.09
CA LEU A 14 -3.41 -2.15 2.91
C LEU A 14 -4.85 -1.93 2.44
N LEU A 15 -5.33 -2.76 1.52
CA LEU A 15 -6.70 -2.73 1.03
C LEU A 15 -7.72 -3.06 2.14
N GLU A 16 -7.50 -4.16 2.86
CA GLU A 16 -8.38 -4.55 3.98
C GLU A 16 -8.44 -3.43 5.04
N TYR A 17 -7.30 -2.82 5.38
CA TYR A 17 -7.26 -1.70 6.31
C TYR A 17 -7.97 -0.47 5.74
N GLY A 18 -7.70 -0.08 4.49
CA GLY A 18 -8.30 1.08 3.84
C GLY A 18 -9.82 1.00 3.75
N ILE A 19 -10.38 -0.17 3.43
CA ILE A 19 -11.84 -0.39 3.42
C ILE A 19 -12.43 -0.26 4.83
N ALA A 20 -11.77 -0.80 5.85
CA ALA A 20 -12.25 -0.74 7.23
C ALA A 20 -12.08 0.63 7.88
N HIS A 21 -11.12 1.43 7.39
CA HIS A 21 -10.66 2.68 8.00
C HIS A 21 -10.51 3.80 6.96
N GLY A 22 -11.47 3.96 6.05
CA GLY A 22 -11.35 4.87 4.89
C GLY A 22 -11.11 6.34 5.25
N ASP A 23 -11.46 6.77 6.47
CA ASP A 23 -11.22 8.12 6.97
C ASP A 23 -9.87 8.32 7.70
N GLU A 24 -9.15 7.24 7.98
CA GLU A 24 -7.89 7.27 8.73
C GLU A 24 -6.74 7.81 7.87
N LEU A 25 -5.85 8.60 8.48
CA LEU A 25 -4.62 9.05 7.85
C LEU A 25 -3.53 8.00 8.06
N LEU A 26 -2.85 7.68 6.97
CA LEU A 26 -1.74 6.74 6.94
C LEU A 26 -0.45 7.47 6.59
N THR A 27 0.62 7.15 7.31
CA THR A 27 1.98 7.51 6.90
C THR A 27 2.54 6.38 6.04
N LEU A 28 2.89 6.67 4.79
CA LEU A 28 3.58 5.78 3.87
C LEU A 28 5.04 6.21 3.81
N LYS A 29 5.97 5.31 4.14
CA LYS A 29 7.42 5.55 4.10
C LYS A 29 8.09 4.59 3.11
N TYR A 30 8.91 5.14 2.20
CA TYR A 30 9.69 4.43 1.20
C TYR A 30 11.19 4.61 1.51
N GLY A 31 11.75 3.67 2.27
CA GLY A 31 13.12 3.79 2.76
C GLY A 31 13.31 5.02 3.66
N GLU A 32 14.51 5.60 3.67
CA GLU A 32 14.83 6.78 4.51
C GLU A 32 14.56 8.11 3.79
N HIS A 33 14.12 8.09 2.53
CA HIS A 33 14.21 9.25 1.64
C HIS A 33 12.86 9.78 1.17
N GLU A 34 11.77 9.10 1.50
CA GLU A 34 10.46 9.45 0.96
C GLU A 34 9.35 9.07 1.95
N GLU A 35 8.49 10.04 2.24
CA GLU A 35 7.45 9.90 3.25
C GLU A 35 6.27 10.83 2.97
N TYR A 36 5.07 10.26 3.08
CA TYR A 36 3.82 10.97 2.82
C TYR A 36 2.76 10.63 3.87
N VAL A 37 1.91 11.61 4.15
CA VAL A 37 0.66 11.40 4.86
C VAL A 37 -0.45 11.33 3.82
N CYS A 38 -1.17 10.22 3.82
CA CYS A 38 -2.16 9.91 2.80
C CYS A 38 -3.48 9.44 3.40
N LYS A 39 -4.50 9.44 2.56
CA LYS A 39 -5.81 8.85 2.86
C LYS A 39 -6.15 7.81 1.80
N PHE A 40 -6.73 6.68 2.21
CA PHE A 40 -7.22 5.68 1.26
C PHE A 40 -8.23 6.32 0.31
N LEU A 41 -8.05 6.11 -1.00
CA LEU A 41 -8.94 6.64 -2.03
C LEU A 41 -9.76 5.51 -2.66
N THR A 42 -9.10 4.52 -3.24
CA THR A 42 -9.75 3.40 -3.94
C THR A 42 -8.76 2.25 -4.18
N SER A 43 -9.24 1.18 -4.79
CA SER A 43 -8.42 0.13 -5.39
C SER A 43 -8.97 -0.28 -6.74
N TYR A 44 -8.12 -0.80 -7.61
CA TYR A 44 -8.51 -1.33 -8.92
C TYR A 44 -7.58 -2.45 -9.36
N GLU A 45 -8.03 -3.20 -10.36
CA GLU A 45 -7.25 -4.22 -11.05
C GLU A 45 -6.45 -3.52 -12.15
N SER A 46 -5.14 -3.59 -12.07
CA SER A 46 -4.24 -3.12 -13.12
C SER A 46 -4.33 -4.07 -14.32
N ASP A 47 -4.52 -3.50 -15.51
CA ASP A 47 -4.36 -4.20 -16.77
C ASP A 47 -3.16 -3.62 -17.53
N ASN A 48 -2.05 -4.36 -17.58
CA ASN A 48 -0.89 -3.92 -18.36
C ASN A 48 -1.07 -4.16 -19.88
N ILE A 49 -2.31 -4.18 -20.38
CA ILE A 49 -2.63 -4.54 -21.76
C ILE A 49 -1.91 -3.64 -22.76
N ALA A 50 -1.79 -2.35 -22.46
CA ALA A 50 -1.04 -1.40 -23.27
C ALA A 50 0.45 -1.78 -23.36
N ASP A 51 1.06 -2.27 -22.29
CA ASP A 51 2.46 -2.71 -22.28
C ASP A 51 2.64 -4.02 -23.04
N VAL A 52 1.67 -4.92 -22.95
CA VAL A 52 1.65 -6.16 -23.74
C VAL A 52 1.62 -5.84 -25.23
N GLU A 53 0.73 -4.95 -25.66
CA GLU A 53 0.53 -4.59 -27.06
C GLU A 53 1.72 -3.80 -27.63
N ASN A 54 2.29 -2.87 -26.86
CA ASN A 54 3.34 -1.97 -27.35
C ASN A 54 4.76 -2.50 -27.17
N SER A 55 5.00 -3.35 -26.17
CA SER A 55 6.34 -3.76 -25.75
C SER A 55 6.57 -5.27 -25.78
N GLY A 56 5.51 -6.08 -25.99
CA GLY A 56 5.58 -7.54 -25.89
C GLY A 56 5.80 -8.03 -24.46
N ALA A 57 5.45 -7.20 -23.47
CA ALA A 57 5.48 -7.60 -22.07
C ALA A 57 4.57 -8.81 -21.83
N ALA A 58 4.89 -9.62 -20.81
CA ALA A 58 3.95 -10.64 -20.36
C ALA A 58 2.73 -9.96 -19.74
N TYR A 59 1.54 -10.46 -20.06
CA TYR A 59 0.32 -10.01 -19.40
C TYR A 59 0.41 -10.29 -17.90
N ASN A 60 0.14 -9.25 -17.10
CA ASN A 60 0.24 -9.30 -15.66
C ASN A 60 -0.82 -8.40 -15.04
N GLU A 61 -1.84 -9.02 -14.45
CA GLU A 61 -2.87 -8.34 -13.69
C GLU A 61 -2.54 -8.37 -12.21
N PHE A 62 -2.76 -7.26 -11.52
CA PHE A 62 -2.56 -7.17 -10.08
C PHE A 62 -3.37 -6.02 -9.49
N ILE A 63 -3.62 -6.09 -8.20
CA ILE A 63 -4.33 -5.09 -7.43
C ILE A 63 -3.41 -3.90 -7.16
N VAL A 64 -3.93 -2.72 -7.44
CA VAL A 64 -3.36 -1.44 -7.05
C VAL A 64 -4.26 -0.79 -6.01
N VAL A 65 -3.66 -0.25 -4.96
CA VAL A 65 -4.34 0.59 -3.96
C VAL A 65 -3.88 2.03 -4.14
N ALA A 66 -4.84 2.90 -4.41
CA ALA A 66 -4.60 4.32 -4.61
C ALA A 66 -4.89 5.11 -3.34
N TYR A 67 -4.02 6.08 -3.08
CA TYR A 67 -4.07 6.98 -1.94
C TYR A 67 -4.06 8.43 -2.41
N SER A 68 -4.87 9.28 -1.81
CA SER A 68 -4.74 10.73 -1.97
C SER A 68 -3.69 11.26 -1.00
N VAL A 69 -2.74 12.06 -1.49
CA VAL A 69 -1.71 12.68 -0.63
C VAL A 69 -2.30 13.91 0.08
N VAL A 70 -2.26 13.89 1.41
CA VAL A 70 -2.69 15.00 2.27
C VAL A 70 -1.52 15.90 2.62
N ALA A 71 -0.33 15.33 2.84
CA ALA A 71 0.89 16.08 3.06
C ALA A 71 2.11 15.30 2.57
N THR A 72 3.07 16.03 1.99
CA THR A 72 4.41 15.52 1.66
C THR A 72 5.34 15.83 2.82
N VAL A 73 5.87 14.80 3.48
CA VAL A 73 6.82 14.93 4.60
C VAL A 73 8.24 14.97 4.05
N VAL A 74 8.58 13.98 3.22
CA VAL A 74 9.83 13.93 2.46
C VAL A 74 9.47 13.60 1.00
N PRO A 75 9.74 14.50 0.04
CA PRO A 75 9.37 14.28 -1.36
C PRO A 75 10.21 13.16 -1.99
N GLY A 76 9.60 12.39 -2.89
CA GLY A 76 10.26 11.36 -3.69
C GLY A 76 9.49 11.06 -4.98
N GLU A 77 9.82 9.93 -5.60
CA GLU A 77 9.40 9.61 -6.98
C GLU A 77 7.98 9.02 -7.06
N HIS A 78 7.43 8.50 -5.97
CA HIS A 78 6.13 7.82 -5.97
C HIS A 78 4.95 8.79 -5.97
N PHE A 79 5.17 10.06 -5.66
CA PHE A 79 4.11 11.06 -5.74
C PHE A 79 3.90 11.54 -7.19
N ALA A 80 2.85 11.03 -7.81
CA ALA A 80 2.39 11.49 -9.12
C ALA A 80 1.70 12.86 -8.99
N GLN A 81 2.48 13.94 -9.12
CA GLN A 81 1.98 15.32 -8.97
C GLN A 81 0.79 15.66 -9.89
N GLY A 82 0.64 14.96 -11.02
CA GLY A 82 -0.47 15.14 -11.97
C GLY A 82 -1.82 14.62 -11.44
N ASP A 83 -1.82 13.47 -10.75
CA ASP A 83 -3.03 12.81 -10.25
C ASP A 83 -3.25 13.04 -8.75
N GLY A 84 -2.28 13.66 -8.06
CA GLY A 84 -2.39 14.05 -6.66
C GLY A 84 -2.39 12.86 -5.69
N GLY A 85 -1.93 11.70 -6.14
CA GLY A 85 -1.98 10.45 -5.39
C GLY A 85 -0.72 9.62 -5.46
N ILE A 86 -0.75 8.53 -4.70
CA ILE A 86 0.26 7.48 -4.69
C ILE A 86 -0.47 6.16 -4.94
N GLU A 87 0.07 5.39 -5.87
CA GLU A 87 -0.39 4.05 -6.18
C GLU A 87 0.55 3.02 -5.55
N VAL A 88 -0.01 2.03 -4.88
CA VAL A 88 0.75 0.98 -4.20
C VAL A 88 0.35 -0.37 -4.78
N ALA A 89 1.35 -1.15 -5.18
CA ALA A 89 1.20 -2.51 -5.67
C ALA A 89 2.19 -3.45 -4.98
N TYR A 90 1.95 -4.77 -5.04
CA TYR A 90 2.87 -5.74 -4.41
C TYR A 90 4.30 -5.71 -4.97
N LEU A 91 4.47 -5.17 -6.19
CA LEU A 91 5.76 -4.98 -6.86
C LEU A 91 6.55 -3.79 -6.29
N ASP A 92 5.84 -2.83 -5.69
CA ASP A 92 6.39 -1.56 -5.22
C ASP A 92 5.68 -1.13 -3.93
N MET A 93 6.12 -1.73 -2.83
CA MET A 93 5.53 -1.55 -1.52
C MET A 93 6.31 -0.50 -0.72
N PRO A 94 5.63 0.39 0.03
CA PRO A 94 6.27 1.19 1.07
C PRO A 94 7.04 0.27 2.03
N SER A 95 8.21 0.70 2.50
CA SER A 95 8.96 -0.03 3.52
C SER A 95 8.22 -0.07 4.86
N MET A 96 7.34 0.90 5.11
CA MET A 96 6.47 0.94 6.27
C MET A 96 5.18 1.71 5.97
N VAL A 97 4.07 1.23 6.54
CA VAL A 97 2.80 1.98 6.63
C VAL A 97 2.35 1.98 8.08
N SER A 98 2.01 3.15 8.62
CA SER A 98 1.45 3.30 9.97
C SER A 98 0.22 4.19 9.98
N ASP A 99 -0.67 3.97 10.95
CA ASP A 99 -1.82 4.86 11.16
C ASP A 99 -1.47 6.10 12.00
N SER A 100 -2.43 7.00 12.17
CA SER A 100 -2.26 8.24 12.95
C SER A 100 -1.92 8.02 14.43
N ARG A 101 -2.09 6.80 14.94
CA ARG A 101 -1.74 6.39 16.31
C ARG A 101 -0.35 5.75 16.39
N GLY A 102 0.37 5.68 15.27
CA GLY A 102 1.68 5.04 15.15
C GLY A 102 1.63 3.51 15.13
N ARG A 103 0.45 2.90 14.93
CA ARG A 103 0.38 1.43 14.77
C ARG A 103 0.88 1.06 13.37
N ILE A 104 1.83 0.13 13.31
CA ILE A 104 2.36 -0.39 12.06
C ILE A 104 1.31 -1.30 11.41
N ILE A 105 0.90 -0.95 10.20
CA ILE A 105 -0.03 -1.71 9.36
C ILE A 105 0.76 -2.64 8.42
N TYR A 106 1.87 -2.14 7.87
CA TYR A 106 2.79 -2.90 7.03
C TYR A 106 4.25 -2.55 7.34
N PRO A 107 5.19 -3.51 7.32
CA PRO A 107 4.97 -4.95 7.25
C PRO A 107 4.23 -5.47 8.49
N ARG A 108 3.42 -6.53 8.34
CA ARG A 108 2.63 -7.09 9.46
C ARG A 108 3.48 -7.68 10.59
N ALA A 109 4.79 -7.83 10.37
CA ALA A 109 5.74 -8.20 11.40
C ALA A 109 5.87 -7.03 12.40
N LEU A 110 4.97 -6.97 13.40
CA LEU A 110 5.07 -6.32 14.72
C LEU A 110 3.70 -5.99 15.36
N VAL A 111 2.56 -6.38 14.79
CA VAL A 111 1.31 -6.47 15.59
C VAL A 111 1.31 -7.83 16.26
N GLY A 112 1.84 -7.86 17.49
CA GLY A 112 2.30 -9.04 18.19
C GLY A 112 1.39 -10.27 18.10
N SER A 113 2.05 -11.42 17.99
CA SER A 113 1.63 -12.67 18.63
C SER A 113 1.36 -12.41 20.11
N GLY A 114 0.19 -11.85 20.42
CA GLY A 114 -0.38 -11.80 21.75
C GLY A 114 -1.06 -13.13 22.06
N ASP A 115 -0.29 -14.23 22.01
CA ASP A 115 -0.69 -15.44 22.72
C ASP A 115 -0.49 -15.16 24.21
N GLY A 116 -1.55 -14.63 24.82
CA GLY A 116 -1.74 -14.68 26.25
C GLY A 116 -1.83 -16.14 26.68
N SER A 117 -0.69 -16.75 26.95
CA SER A 117 -0.60 -17.87 27.88
C SER A 117 -0.10 -17.31 29.21
N ALA A 118 -1.04 -16.76 29.97
CA ALA A 118 -0.94 -16.60 31.40
C ALA A 118 -2.03 -17.47 32.04
N ALA A 119 -1.62 -18.22 33.08
CA ALA A 119 -2.40 -19.06 33.98
C ALA A 119 -2.47 -20.56 33.64
N GLY A 120 -1.86 -21.37 34.52
CA GLY A 120 -2.03 -22.82 34.63
C GLY A 120 -0.79 -23.51 35.15
#